data_AF-A0A1H4L1V2-F1
#
_entry.id   AF-A0A1H4L1V2-F1
#
_cell.length_a   1.000
_cell.length_b   1.000
_cell.length_c   1.000
_cell.angle_alpha   90.00
_cell.angle_beta   90.00
_cell.angle_gamma   90.00
#
_symmetry.space_group_name_H-M   'P 1'
#
loop_
_entity.id
_entity.type
_entity.pdbx_description
1 polymer ?
#
loop_
_entity_poly.entity_id
_entity_poly.type
_entity_poly.pdbx_seq_one_letter_code
_entity_poly.pdbx_strand_id
1 'polypeptide(L)'
;MSNFREPDLRQRQNMAAAAKKATLDKIRALASDPAIEERRAEREAVIKARAVREAEREAAKKIRDAELAAQAARDLELAKQAEAKAKEEEEQLKAQLAAADAALKAEQKAARDLRYAERKAAKKERRKG
;
A
#
# COMPACT_ATOMS: atom_id res chain seq x y z
N MET A 1 28.40 -38.98 64.54
CA MET A 1 29.25 -38.69 63.36
C MET A 1 28.88 -39.69 62.28
N SER A 2 28.13 -39.28 61.26
CA SER A 2 27.73 -40.19 60.18
C SER A 2 28.93 -40.43 59.24
N ASN A 3 29.34 -41.69 59.13
CA ASN A 3 30.37 -42.09 58.18
C ASN A 3 29.76 -42.13 56.78
N PHE A 4 29.89 -41.03 56.02
CA PHE A 4 29.54 -41.02 54.60
C PHE A 4 30.57 -41.89 53.85
N ARG A 5 30.16 -43.09 53.46
CA ARG A 5 30.97 -44.00 52.66
C ARG A 5 30.90 -43.56 51.20
N GLU A 6 31.98 -42.98 50.69
CA GLU A 6 32.08 -42.70 49.27
C GLU A 6 32.11 -44.00 48.47
N PRO A 7 31.37 -44.09 47.36
CA PRO A 7 31.37 -45.29 46.54
C PRO A 7 32.73 -45.46 45.86
N ASP A 8 33.27 -46.67 45.97
CA ASP A 8 34.53 -47.07 45.32
C ASP A 8 34.38 -47.05 43.78
N LEU A 9 35.50 -46.99 43.06
CA LEU A 9 35.55 -46.86 41.60
C LEU A 9 34.68 -47.91 40.88
N ARG A 10 34.71 -49.16 41.35
CA ARG A 10 33.89 -50.25 40.81
C ARG A 10 32.39 -50.00 41.01
N GLN A 11 32.00 -49.47 42.17
CA GLN A 11 30.60 -49.12 42.44
C GLN A 11 30.15 -47.97 41.53
N ARG A 12 30.99 -46.96 41.32
CA ARG A 12 30.69 -45.86 40.39
C ARG A 12 30.53 -46.34 38.95
N GLN A 13 31.39 -47.25 38.48
CA GLN A 13 31.29 -47.83 37.14
C GLN A 13 30.00 -48.66 36.97
N ASN A 14 29.66 -49.49 37.96
CA ASN A 14 28.42 -50.27 37.93
C ASN A 14 27.17 -49.39 37.96
N MET A 15 27.16 -48.34 38.78
CA MET A 15 26.07 -47.36 38.80
C MET A 15 25.93 -46.64 37.47
N ALA A 16 27.04 -46.24 36.83
CA ALA A 16 27.02 -45.60 35.52
C ALA A 16 26.51 -46.56 34.42
N ALA A 17 26.93 -47.82 34.45
CA ALA A 17 26.45 -48.84 33.51
C ALA A 17 24.94 -49.12 33.69
N ALA A 18 24.47 -49.23 34.94
CA ALA A 18 23.06 -49.41 35.26
C ALA A 18 22.21 -48.20 34.82
N ALA A 19 22.70 -46.98 35.05
CA ALA A 19 22.04 -45.75 34.59
C ALA A 19 21.93 -45.70 33.07
N LYS A 20 23.02 -46.01 32.34
CA LYS A 20 23.02 -46.08 30.87
C LYS A 20 22.03 -47.13 30.36
N LYS A 21 22.02 -48.32 30.96
CA LYS A 21 21.07 -49.37 30.60
C LYS A 21 19.63 -48.91 30.82
N ALA A 22 19.33 -48.34 31.99
CA ALA A 22 18.00 -47.81 32.29
C ALA A 22 17.57 -46.70 31.32
N THR A 23 18.48 -45.82 30.88
CA THR A 23 18.17 -44.81 29.86
C THR A 23 17.89 -45.42 28.49
N LEU A 24 18.68 -46.41 28.06
CA LEU A 24 18.47 -47.08 26.78
C LEU A 24 17.15 -47.86 26.76
N ASP A 25 16.80 -48.53 27.84
CA ASP A 25 15.55 -49.27 27.95
C ASP A 25 14.33 -48.32 27.94
N LYS A 26 14.44 -47.15 28.57
CA LYS A 26 13.42 -46.08 28.46
C LYS A 26 13.27 -45.57 27.02
N ILE A 27 14.39 -45.34 26.32
CA ILE A 27 14.36 -44.87 24.92
C ILE A 27 13.72 -45.93 24.02
N ARG A 28 14.07 -47.21 24.21
CA ARG A 28 13.46 -48.31 23.47
C ARG A 28 11.97 -48.41 23.73
N ALA A 29 11.54 -48.30 24.99
CA ALA A 29 10.13 -48.32 25.35
C ALA A 29 9.33 -47.16 24.71
N LEU A 30 9.90 -45.95 24.71
CA LEU A 30 9.31 -44.78 24.04
C LEU A 30 9.29 -44.93 22.51
N ALA A 31 10.30 -45.56 21.91
CA ALA A 31 10.35 -45.79 20.47
C ALA A 31 9.32 -46.83 20.00
N SER A 32 8.93 -47.76 20.87
CA SER A 32 7.89 -48.75 20.61
C SER A 32 6.49 -48.32 21.06
N ASP A 33 6.32 -47.10 21.57
CA ASP A 33 5.03 -46.63 22.10
C ASP A 33 4.13 -46.13 20.95
N PRO A 34 3.03 -46.85 20.62
CA PRO A 34 2.12 -46.46 19.54
C PRO A 34 1.45 -45.11 19.79
N ALA A 35 1.26 -44.70 21.05
CA ALA A 35 0.63 -43.42 21.38
C ALA A 35 1.49 -42.22 20.96
N ILE A 36 2.82 -42.38 20.86
CA ILE A 36 3.71 -41.32 20.40
C ILE A 36 3.62 -41.17 18.88
N GLU A 37 3.52 -42.28 18.14
CA GLU A 37 3.35 -42.25 16.70
C GLU A 37 1.98 -41.67 16.30
N GLU A 38 0.91 -42.01 17.02
CA GLU A 38 -0.41 -41.39 16.83
C GLU A 38 -0.36 -39.87 17.02
N ARG A 39 0.27 -39.40 18.11
CA ARG A 39 0.45 -37.96 18.37
C ARG A 39 1.29 -37.26 17.29
N ARG A 40 2.29 -37.95 16.72
CA ARG A 40 3.07 -37.41 15.60
C ARG A 40 2.20 -37.29 14.35
N ALA A 41 1.44 -38.32 14.01
CA ALA A 41 0.52 -38.31 12.88
C ALA A 41 -0.54 -37.20 13.02
N GLU A 42 -1.12 -37.00 14.21
CA GLU A 42 -2.04 -35.90 14.50
C GLU A 42 -1.39 -34.53 14.27
N ARG A 43 -0.18 -34.33 14.78
CA ARG A 43 0.57 -33.08 14.60
C ARG A 43 0.88 -32.82 13.14
N GLU A 44 1.32 -33.84 12.41
CA GLU A 44 1.58 -33.75 10.98
C GLU A 44 0.33 -33.39 10.19
N ALA A 45 -0.83 -33.97 10.53
CA ALA A 45 -2.11 -33.63 9.92
C ALA A 45 -2.47 -32.16 10.17
N VAL A 46 -2.29 -31.66 11.41
CA VAL A 46 -2.51 -30.26 11.75
C VAL A 46 -1.56 -29.32 11.00
N ILE A 47 -0.28 -29.68 10.89
CA ILE A 47 0.73 -28.89 10.16
C ILE A 47 0.35 -28.83 8.68
N LYS A 48 0.00 -29.95 8.05
CA LYS A 48 -0.48 -29.98 6.66
C LYS A 48 -1.71 -29.11 6.46
N ALA A 49 -2.70 -29.19 7.36
CA ALA A 49 -3.90 -28.35 7.30
C ALA A 49 -3.61 -26.86 7.53
N ARG A 50 -2.57 -26.50 8.30
CA ARG A 50 -2.13 -25.11 8.44
C ARG A 50 -1.43 -24.62 7.19
N ALA A 51 -0.52 -25.42 6.62
CA ALA A 51 0.20 -25.08 5.39
C ALA A 51 -0.76 -24.81 4.22
N VAL A 52 -1.81 -25.61 4.07
CA VAL A 52 -2.84 -25.39 3.04
C VAL A 52 -3.56 -24.05 3.26
N ARG A 53 -4.04 -23.78 4.49
CA ARG A 53 -4.72 -22.51 4.80
C ARG A 53 -3.82 -21.29 4.65
N GLU A 54 -2.55 -21.41 4.97
CA GLU A 54 -1.56 -20.34 4.77
C GLU A 54 -1.33 -20.10 3.28
N ALA A 55 -1.17 -21.14 2.47
CA ALA A 55 -1.05 -21.02 1.02
C ALA A 55 -2.27 -20.34 0.39
N GLU A 56 -3.49 -20.73 0.79
CA GLU A 56 -4.73 -20.09 0.33
C GLU A 56 -4.81 -18.61 0.73
N ARG A 57 -4.45 -18.28 1.98
CA ARG A 57 -4.42 -16.89 2.47
C ARG A 57 -3.40 -16.05 1.72
N GLU A 58 -2.21 -16.57 1.49
CA GLU A 58 -1.16 -15.86 0.76
C GLU A 58 -1.55 -15.66 -0.71
N ALA A 59 -2.20 -16.64 -1.35
CA ALA A 59 -2.77 -16.47 -2.69
C ALA A 59 -3.84 -15.37 -2.71
N ALA A 60 -4.77 -15.38 -1.74
CA ALA A 60 -5.83 -14.37 -1.64
C ALA A 60 -5.28 -12.97 -1.36
N LYS A 61 -4.25 -12.84 -0.51
CA LYS A 61 -3.56 -11.57 -0.26
C LYS A 61 -2.94 -11.01 -1.53
N LYS A 62 -2.18 -11.84 -2.27
CA LYS A 62 -1.55 -11.41 -3.53
C LYS A 62 -2.57 -10.88 -4.55
N ILE A 63 -3.73 -11.53 -4.65
CA ILE A 63 -4.81 -11.05 -5.54
C ILE A 63 -5.32 -9.69 -5.07
N ARG A 64 -5.64 -9.54 -3.77
CA ARG A 64 -6.13 -8.27 -3.22
C ARG A 64 -5.11 -7.15 -3.35
N ASP A 65 -3.84 -7.42 -3.09
CA ASP A 65 -2.76 -6.43 -3.20
C ASP A 65 -2.59 -5.98 -4.66
N ALA A 66 -2.72 -6.90 -5.62
CA ALA A 66 -2.71 -6.56 -7.05
C ALA A 66 -3.93 -5.72 -7.46
N GLU A 67 -5.13 -6.04 -6.95
CA GLU A 67 -6.33 -5.25 -7.19
C GLU A 67 -6.23 -3.84 -6.61
N LEU A 68 -5.75 -3.71 -5.36
CA LEU A 68 -5.52 -2.42 -4.71
C LEU A 68 -4.48 -1.58 -5.44
N ALA A 69 -3.38 -2.20 -5.90
CA ALA A 69 -2.37 -1.51 -6.69
C ALA A 69 -2.94 -1.01 -8.04
N ALA A 70 -3.77 -1.82 -8.70
CA ALA A 70 -4.43 -1.43 -9.94
C ALA A 70 -5.45 -0.29 -9.73
N GLN A 71 -6.21 -0.31 -8.62
CA GLN A 71 -7.12 0.78 -8.26
C GLN A 71 -6.35 2.07 -7.98
N ALA A 72 -5.30 2.01 -7.16
CA ALA A 72 -4.47 3.17 -6.86
C ALA A 72 -3.85 3.78 -8.13
N ALA A 73 -3.41 2.96 -9.09
CA ALA A 73 -2.91 3.44 -10.38
C ALA A 73 -3.98 4.19 -11.18
N ARG A 74 -5.21 3.65 -11.24
CA ARG A 74 -6.34 4.31 -11.93
C ARG A 74 -6.72 5.63 -11.26
N ASP A 75 -6.76 5.65 -9.93
CA ASP A 75 -7.11 6.87 -9.18
C ASP A 75 -6.06 7.97 -9.39
N LEU A 76 -4.77 7.61 -9.43
CA LEU A 76 -3.69 8.54 -9.76
C LEU A 76 -3.78 9.07 -11.19
N GLU A 77 -4.14 8.22 -12.16
CA GLU A 77 -4.36 8.64 -13.55
C GLU A 77 -5.57 9.59 -13.66
N LEU A 78 -6.68 9.26 -13.01
CA LEU A 78 -7.87 10.11 -12.98
C LEU A 78 -7.58 11.46 -12.31
N ALA A 79 -6.84 11.48 -11.20
CA ALA A 79 -6.42 12.71 -10.55
C ALA A 79 -5.57 13.59 -11.47
N LYS A 80 -4.58 13.00 -12.16
CA LYS A 80 -3.76 13.72 -13.15
C LYS A 80 -4.59 14.28 -14.31
N GLN A 81 -5.55 13.51 -14.81
CA GLN A 81 -6.44 13.98 -15.88
C GLN A 81 -7.36 15.11 -15.40
N ALA A 82 -7.88 15.02 -14.17
CA ALA A 82 -8.69 16.08 -13.58
C ALA A 82 -7.88 17.37 -13.38
N GLU A 83 -6.64 17.27 -12.89
CA GLU A 83 -5.74 18.42 -12.76
C GLU A 83 -5.38 19.04 -14.12
N ALA A 84 -5.13 18.23 -15.15
CA ALA A 84 -4.86 18.72 -16.49
C ALA A 84 -6.06 19.47 -17.07
N LYS A 85 -7.26 18.89 -16.97
CA LYS A 85 -8.51 19.53 -17.42
C LYS A 85 -8.79 20.83 -16.67
N ALA A 86 -8.60 20.86 -15.35
CA ALA A 86 -8.78 22.07 -14.56
C ALA A 86 -7.83 23.19 -15.02
N LYS A 87 -6.56 22.87 -15.30
CA LYS A 87 -5.60 23.85 -15.83
C LYS A 87 -6.00 24.35 -17.22
N GLU A 88 -6.40 23.45 -18.11
CA GLU A 88 -6.88 23.82 -19.45
C GLU A 88 -8.12 24.72 -19.38
N GLU A 89 -9.08 24.40 -18.52
CA GLU A 89 -10.29 25.21 -18.30
C GLU A 89 -9.93 26.60 -17.74
N GLU A 90 -9.03 26.67 -16.77
CA GLU A 90 -8.55 27.95 -16.24
C GLU A 90 -7.84 28.80 -17.30
N GLU A 91 -7.02 28.20 -18.14
CA GLU A 91 -6.34 28.89 -19.24
C GLU A 91 -7.34 29.39 -20.29
N GLN A 92 -8.33 28.57 -20.65
CA GLN A 92 -9.40 28.97 -21.56
C GLN A 92 -10.23 30.12 -21.00
N LEU A 93 -10.60 30.07 -19.72
CA LEU A 93 -11.33 31.16 -19.07
C LEU A 93 -10.52 32.46 -19.05
N LYS A 94 -9.21 32.40 -18.74
CA LYS A 94 -8.33 33.57 -18.80
C LYS A 94 -8.24 34.14 -20.21
N ALA A 95 -8.12 33.29 -21.23
CA ALA A 95 -8.09 33.72 -22.63
C ALA A 95 -9.40 34.37 -23.06
N GLN A 96 -10.54 33.79 -22.67
CA GLN A 96 -11.87 34.34 -22.96
C GLN A 96 -12.08 35.71 -22.29
N LEU A 97 -11.70 35.85 -21.02
CA LEU A 97 -11.78 37.14 -20.31
C LEU A 97 -10.90 38.20 -20.97
N ALA A 98 -9.66 37.84 -21.34
CA ALA A 98 -8.76 38.76 -22.04
C ALA A 98 -9.32 39.19 -23.40
N ALA A 99 -9.94 38.27 -24.14
CA ALA A 99 -10.59 38.58 -25.43
C ALA A 99 -11.82 39.49 -25.24
N ALA A 100 -12.66 39.23 -24.23
CA ALA A 100 -13.80 40.07 -23.90
C ALA A 100 -13.37 41.49 -23.49
N ASP A 101 -12.33 41.62 -22.66
CA ASP A 101 -11.77 42.91 -22.28
C ASP A 101 -11.20 43.68 -23.47
N ALA A 102 -10.54 42.99 -24.39
CA ALA A 102 -10.02 43.59 -25.62
C ALA A 102 -11.15 44.10 -26.52
N ALA A 103 -12.22 43.31 -26.68
CA ALA A 103 -13.40 43.69 -27.45
C ALA A 103 -14.08 44.94 -26.85
N LEU A 104 -14.30 44.95 -25.53
CA LEU A 104 -14.91 46.07 -24.82
C LEU A 104 -14.07 47.35 -24.94
N LYS A 105 -12.74 47.25 -24.86
CA LYS A 105 -11.85 48.41 -25.09
C LYS A 105 -11.91 48.91 -26.53
N ALA A 106 -12.02 48.00 -27.51
CA ALA A 106 -12.18 48.37 -28.92
C ALA A 106 -13.50 49.10 -29.17
N GLU A 107 -14.61 48.62 -28.60
CA GLU A 107 -15.93 49.27 -28.67
C GLU A 107 -15.91 50.66 -28.04
N GLN A 108 -15.33 50.80 -26.83
CA GLN A 108 -15.20 52.09 -26.16
C GLN A 108 -14.39 53.10 -26.97
N LYS A 109 -13.31 52.63 -27.63
CA LYS A 109 -12.50 53.46 -28.51
C LYS A 109 -13.30 53.90 -29.73
N ALA A 110 -13.99 52.98 -30.39
CA ALA A 110 -14.84 53.30 -31.55
C ALA A 110 -15.92 54.34 -31.18
N ALA A 111 -16.59 54.18 -30.03
CA ALA A 111 -17.57 55.15 -29.54
C ALA A 111 -16.95 56.53 -29.25
N ARG A 112 -15.73 56.57 -28.71
CA ARG A 112 -15.00 57.83 -28.47
C ARG A 112 -14.61 58.50 -29.78
N ASP A 113 -14.13 57.73 -30.75
CA ASP A 113 -13.71 58.23 -32.06
C ASP A 113 -14.90 58.80 -32.84
N LEU A 114 -16.07 58.15 -32.78
CA LEU A 114 -17.33 58.67 -33.32
C LEU A 114 -17.72 60.01 -32.69
N ARG A 115 -17.74 60.11 -31.35
CA ARG A 115 -18.03 61.38 -30.64
C ARG A 115 -17.05 62.48 -31.01
N TYR A 116 -15.78 62.14 -31.19
CA TYR A 116 -14.76 63.11 -31.58
C TYR A 116 -14.99 63.61 -33.02
N ALA A 117 -15.34 62.70 -33.94
CA ALA A 117 -15.68 63.04 -35.31
C ALA A 117 -16.92 63.95 -35.39
N GLU A 118 -18.00 63.63 -34.66
CA GLU A 118 -19.21 64.45 -34.54
C GLU A 118 -18.90 65.85 -34.02
N ARG A 119 -18.14 65.95 -32.92
CA ARG A 119 -17.74 67.24 -32.34
C ARG A 119 -16.91 68.07 -33.33
N LYS A 120 -16.00 67.43 -34.06
CA LYS A 120 -15.14 68.09 -35.05
C LYS A 120 -15.97 68.59 -36.24
N ALA A 121 -16.95 67.81 -36.70
CA ALA A 121 -17.88 68.21 -37.74
C ALA A 121 -18.70 69.44 -37.31
N ALA A 122 -19.32 69.40 -36.13
CA ALA A 122 -20.08 70.52 -35.58
C ALA A 122 -19.25 71.81 -35.43
N LYS A 123 -17.99 71.68 -34.98
CA LYS A 123 -17.07 72.83 -34.88
C LYS A 123 -16.72 73.43 -36.25
N LYS A 124 -16.59 72.59 -37.28
CA LYS A 124 -16.31 73.03 -38.66
C LYS A 124 -17.52 73.75 -39.26
N GLU A 125 -18.73 73.25 -39.02
CA GLU A 125 -19.96 73.92 -39.41
C GLU A 125 -20.10 75.30 -38.74
N ARG A 126 -19.89 75.39 -37.42
CA ARG A 126 -19.94 76.66 -36.69
C ARG A 126 -18.92 77.70 -37.16
N ARG A 127 -17.81 77.28 -37.79
CA ARG A 127 -16.78 78.19 -38.33
C ARG A 127 -17.06 78.65 -39.76
N LYS A 128 -18.02 78.02 -40.45
CA LYS A 128 -18.38 78.32 -41.83
C LYS A 128 -19.59 79.26 -41.95
N GLY A 129 -20.41 79.35 -40.90
CA GLY A 129 -21.41 80.42 -40.72
C GLY A 129 -20.83 81.53 -39.86
#